data_AF-J3A0K6-F1
#
_entry.id   AF-J3A0K6-F1
#
_cell.length_a   1.000
_cell.length_b   1.000
_cell.length_c   1.000
_cell.angle_alpha   90.00
_cell.angle_beta   90.00
_cell.angle_gamma   90.00
#
_symmetry.space_group_name_H-M   'P 1'
#
loop_
_entity.id
_entity.type
_entity.pdbx_description
1 polymer ?
#
loop_
_entity_poly.entity_id
_entity_poly.type
_entity_poly.pdbx_seq_one_letter_code
_entity_poly.pdbx_strand_id
1 'polypeptide(L)'
;MIGCIYGVMSLYIRSEEADRLARQLARRTGLTLTEAVTRALRTELDRTPDEADDRAERLARIREIQKRVAAAPILEAGTDEELVYDADGLPR
;
A
#
# COMPACT_ATOMS: atom_id res chain seq x y z
N MET A 1 -26.47 -6.25 28.28
CA MET A 1 -26.53 -7.27 27.20
C MET A 1 -27.19 -6.65 25.98
N ILE A 2 -26.41 -6.13 25.04
CA ILE A 2 -26.88 -5.79 23.70
C ILE A 2 -25.93 -6.54 22.77
N GLY A 3 -26.36 -7.72 22.34
CA GLY A 3 -25.58 -8.55 21.42
C GLY A 3 -25.63 -7.91 20.03
N CYS A 4 -24.51 -7.35 19.59
CA CYS A 4 -24.27 -7.07 18.18
C CYS A 4 -24.28 -8.39 17.43
N ILE A 5 -25.40 -8.69 16.78
CA ILE A 5 -25.48 -9.75 15.78
C ILE A 5 -24.72 -9.20 14.56
N TYR A 6 -23.41 -9.45 14.50
CA TYR A 6 -22.63 -9.31 13.27
C TYR A 6 -23.15 -10.37 12.30
N GLY A 7 -24.17 -10.01 11.54
CA GLY A 7 -24.72 -10.85 10.48
C GLY A 7 -23.61 -11.14 9.47
N VAL A 8 -23.37 -12.43 9.23
CA VAL A 8 -22.47 -12.91 8.19
C VAL A 8 -23.01 -12.38 6.85
N MET A 9 -22.38 -11.35 6.30
CA MET A 9 -22.81 -10.76 5.04
C MET A 9 -22.50 -11.74 3.90
N SER A 10 -23.54 -12.27 3.26
CA SER A 10 -23.39 -13.13 2.09
C SER A 10 -23.20 -12.27 0.84
N LEU A 11 -22.14 -12.53 0.08
CA LEU A 11 -21.97 -12.01 -1.26
C LEU A 11 -22.72 -12.92 -2.25
N TYR A 12 -23.83 -12.42 -2.84
CA TYR A 12 -24.61 -13.16 -3.83
C TYR A 12 -24.35 -12.62 -5.24
N ILE A 13 -23.76 -13.45 -6.09
CA ILE A 13 -23.42 -13.12 -7.48
C ILE A 13 -24.19 -14.06 -8.42
N ARG A 14 -25.05 -13.51 -9.29
CA ARG A 14 -25.70 -14.27 -10.37
C ARG A 14 -24.85 -14.21 -11.64
N SER A 15 -23.86 -15.10 -11.73
CA SER A 15 -23.04 -15.24 -12.94
C SER A 15 -22.47 -16.65 -13.04
N GLU A 16 -22.80 -17.36 -14.13
CA GLU A 16 -22.23 -18.69 -14.42
C GLU A 16 -20.72 -18.62 -14.62
N GLU A 17 -20.24 -17.52 -15.22
CA GLU A 17 -18.82 -17.29 -15.42
C GLU A 17 -18.07 -17.13 -14.09
N ALA A 18 -18.62 -16.35 -13.16
CA ALA A 18 -18.02 -16.15 -11.85
C ALA A 18 -17.92 -17.46 -11.05
N ASP A 19 -18.97 -18.29 -11.05
CA ASP A 19 -18.96 -19.61 -10.40
C ASP A 19 -17.90 -20.52 -11.04
N ARG A 20 -17.83 -20.56 -12.38
CA ARG A 20 -16.83 -21.36 -13.12
C ARG A 20 -15.40 -20.93 -12.77
N LEU A 21 -15.12 -19.63 -12.74
CA LEU A 21 -13.81 -19.09 -12.39
C LEU A 21 -13.45 -19.38 -10.94
N ALA A 22 -14.38 -19.14 -10.00
CA ALA A 22 -14.19 -19.45 -8.59
C ALA A 22 -13.86 -20.94 -8.36
N ARG A 23 -14.60 -21.84 -9.01
CA ARG A 23 -14.34 -23.29 -8.96
C ARG A 23 -13.00 -23.68 -9.57
N GLN A 24 -12.61 -23.08 -10.70
CA GLN A 24 -11.28 -23.33 -11.28
C GLN A 24 -10.17 -22.89 -10.33
N LEU A 25 -10.29 -21.70 -9.75
CA LEU A 25 -9.29 -21.16 -8.83
C LEU A 25 -9.18 -22.01 -7.56
N ALA A 26 -10.31 -22.38 -6.96
CA ALA A 26 -10.37 -23.28 -5.80
C ALA A 26 -9.66 -24.61 -6.10
N ARG A 27 -9.97 -25.25 -7.24
CA ARG A 27 -9.32 -26.51 -7.64
C ARG A 27 -7.82 -26.37 -7.84
N ARG A 28 -7.35 -25.28 -8.46
CA ARG A 28 -5.92 -25.05 -8.72
C ARG A 28 -5.13 -24.75 -7.44
N THR A 29 -5.77 -24.17 -6.44
CA THR A 29 -5.11 -23.69 -5.22
C THR A 29 -5.34 -24.59 -4.00
N GLY A 30 -6.29 -25.54 -4.08
CA GLY A 30 -6.71 -26.38 -2.96
C GLY A 30 -7.53 -25.63 -1.90
N LEU A 31 -7.99 -24.41 -2.22
CA LEU A 31 -8.78 -23.57 -1.32
C LEU A 31 -10.28 -23.86 -1.44
N THR A 32 -11.05 -23.50 -0.40
CA THR A 32 -12.52 -23.47 -0.51
C THR A 32 -12.96 -22.38 -1.49
N LEU A 33 -14.21 -22.45 -1.98
CA LEU A 33 -14.74 -21.43 -2.90
C LEU A 33 -14.68 -20.02 -2.31
N THR A 34 -15.06 -19.88 -1.03
CA THR A 34 -15.00 -18.59 -0.33
C THR A 34 -13.57 -18.09 -0.23
N GLU A 35 -12.62 -18.92 0.19
CA GLU A 35 -11.20 -18.52 0.27
C GLU A 35 -10.62 -18.15 -1.09
N ALA A 36 -10.95 -18.91 -2.13
CA ALA A 36 -10.49 -18.65 -3.50
C ALA A 36 -11.00 -17.27 -3.98
N VAL A 37 -12.29 -16.98 -3.79
CA VAL A 37 -12.89 -15.69 -4.17
C VAL A 37 -12.33 -14.56 -3.32
N THR A 38 -12.26 -14.72 -2.00
CA THR A 38 -11.69 -13.70 -1.11
C THR A 38 -10.23 -13.41 -1.46
N ARG A 39 -9.43 -14.44 -1.76
CA ARG A 39 -8.03 -14.28 -2.17
C ARG A 39 -7.92 -13.56 -3.52
N ALA A 40 -8.75 -13.90 -4.50
CA ALA A 40 -8.75 -13.23 -5.80
C ALA A 40 -9.09 -11.75 -5.66
N LEU A 41 -10.14 -11.42 -4.91
CA LEU A 41 -10.55 -10.05 -4.65
C LEU A 41 -9.46 -9.25 -3.92
N ARG A 42 -8.85 -9.83 -2.87
CA ARG A 42 -7.71 -9.19 -2.19
C ARG A 42 -6.54 -8.93 -3.13
N THR A 43 -6.18 -9.93 -3.94
CA THR A 43 -5.08 -9.79 -4.90
C THR A 43 -5.33 -8.66 -5.90
N GLU A 44 -6.58 -8.49 -6.33
CA GLU A 44 -6.94 -7.39 -7.23
C GLU A 44 -6.95 -6.04 -6.53
N LEU A 45 -7.50 -5.96 -5.31
CA LEU A 45 -7.46 -4.74 -4.49
C LEU A 45 -6.02 -4.30 -4.17
N ASP A 46 -5.10 -5.25 -3.92
CA ASP A 46 -3.68 -4.94 -3.72
C ASP A 46 -3.03 -4.35 -4.99
N ARG A 47 -3.55 -4.69 -6.18
CA ARG A 47 -3.10 -4.13 -7.48
C ARG A 47 -3.82 -2.84 -7.86
N THR A 48 -5.00 -2.61 -7.32
CA THR A 48 -5.84 -1.43 -7.54
C THR A 48 -6.15 -0.73 -6.21
N PRO A 49 -5.11 -0.19 -5.53
CA PRO A 49 -5.33 0.56 -4.30
C PRO A 49 -6.20 1.79 -4.58
N ASP A 50 -7.08 2.10 -3.63
CA ASP A 50 -7.84 3.35 -3.66
C ASP A 50 -6.86 4.53 -3.58
N GLU A 51 -6.98 5.50 -4.49
CA GLU A 51 -6.10 6.68 -4.55
C GLU A 51 -6.10 7.47 -3.22
N ALA A 52 -7.21 7.40 -2.47
CA ALA A 52 -7.34 8.02 -1.17
C ALA A 52 -6.48 7.32 -0.08
N ASP A 53 -6.46 5.99 -0.06
CA ASP A 53 -5.64 5.20 0.87
C ASP A 53 -4.15 5.31 0.53
N ASP A 54 -3.79 5.37 -0.76
CA ASP A 54 -2.40 5.59 -1.19
C ASP A 54 -1.85 6.93 -0.67
N ARG A 55 -2.66 8.00 -0.68
CA ARG A 55 -2.18 9.32 -0.25
C ARG A 55 -1.77 9.35 1.22
N ALA A 56 -2.56 8.76 2.11
CA ALA A 56 -2.27 8.75 3.53
C ALA A 56 -1.01 7.95 3.85
N GLU A 57 -0.88 6.75 3.26
CA GLU A 57 0.29 5.89 3.42
C GLU A 57 1.55 6.55 2.82
N ARG A 58 1.42 7.17 1.64
CA ARG A 58 2.53 7.89 0.99
C ARG A 58 3.01 9.07 1.82
N LEU A 59 2.09 9.85 2.41
CA LEU A 59 2.46 10.94 3.32
C LEU A 59 3.11 10.43 4.61
N ALA A 60 2.67 9.28 5.13
CA ALA A 60 3.31 8.65 6.28
C ALA A 60 4.76 8.25 5.97
N ARG A 61 5.01 7.61 4.82
CA ARG A 61 6.36 7.27 4.35
C ARG A 61 7.26 8.51 4.16
N ILE A 62 6.74 9.58 3.57
CA ILE A 62 7.47 10.85 3.41
C ILE A 62 7.89 11.41 4.77
N ARG A 63 6.97 11.45 5.75
CA ARG A 63 7.27 11.95 7.10
C ARG A 63 8.32 11.11 7.82
N GLU A 64 8.29 9.80 7.64
CA GLU A 64 9.31 8.91 8.21
C GLU A 64 10.71 9.22 7.65
N ILE A 65 10.83 9.41 6.34
CA ILE A 65 12.09 9.79 5.68
C ILE A 65 12.54 11.17 6.19
N GLN A 66 11.63 12.16 6.22
CA GLN A 66 11.94 13.49 6.74
C GLN A 66 12.46 13.44 8.19
N LYS A 67 11.84 12.62 9.05
CA LYS A 67 12.29 12.43 10.43
C LYS A 67 13.69 11.83 10.50
N ARG A 68 13.98 10.84 9.66
CA ARG A 68 15.32 10.21 9.59
C ARG A 68 16.38 11.21 9.10
N VAL A 69 16.06 12.00 8.07
CA VAL A 69 16.96 13.03 7.53
C VAL A 69 17.20 14.13 8.55
N ALA A 70 16.14 14.60 9.23
CA ALA A 70 16.25 15.64 10.25
C ALA A 70 17.05 15.20 11.49
N ALA A 71 17.12 13.89 11.77
CA ALA A 71 17.91 13.33 12.86
C ALA A 71 19.36 13.00 12.45
N ALA A 72 19.72 13.14 11.17
CA ALA A 72 21.07 12.86 10.70
C ALA A 72 22.06 13.94 11.19
N PRO A 73 23.31 13.58 11.50
CA PRO A 73 24.32 14.56 11.87
C PRO A 73 24.67 15.46 10.69
N ILE A 74 24.86 16.76 10.96
CA ILE A 74 25.41 17.70 9.99
C ILE A 74 26.91 17.39 9.86
N LEU A 75 27.33 16.95 8.67
CA LEU A 75 28.73 16.60 8.38
C LEU A 75 29.58 17.84 8.12
N GLU A 76 29.01 18.80 7.39
CA GLU A 76 29.63 20.09 7.08
C GLU A 76 28.53 21.16 7.12
N ALA A 77 28.81 22.27 7.79
CA ALA A 77 27.88 23.38 7.92
C ALA A 77 28.22 24.45 6.88
N GLY A 78 27.19 24.94 6.20
CA GLY A 78 27.29 25.97 5.17
C GLY A 78 26.01 26.01 4.36
N THR A 79 25.84 27.04 3.54
CA THR A 79 24.81 27.01 2.50
C THR A 79 25.20 26.05 1.37
N ASP A 80 24.24 25.65 0.54
CA ASP A 80 24.52 24.83 -0.64
C ASP A 80 25.60 25.49 -1.52
N GLU A 81 25.59 26.82 -1.62
CA GLU A 81 26.61 27.58 -2.34
C GLU A 81 28.00 27.44 -1.70
N GLU A 82 28.11 27.63 -0.37
CA GLU A 82 29.39 27.54 0.36
C GLU A 82 29.98 26.12 0.36
N LEU A 83 29.12 25.10 0.27
CA LEU A 83 29.53 23.70 0.23
C LEU A 83 29.97 23.25 -1.16
N VAL A 84 29.45 23.87 -2.23
CA VAL A 84 29.69 23.45 -3.62
C VAL A 84 30.69 24.35 -4.35
N TYR A 85 30.76 25.64 -4.00
CA TYR A 85 31.57 26.63 -4.67
C TYR A 85 32.51 27.36 -3.70
N ASP A 86 33.67 27.77 -4.20
CA ASP A 86 34.59 28.65 -3.47
C ASP A 86 34.18 30.13 -3.55
N ALA A 87 34.97 31.00 -2.91
CA ALA A 87 34.70 32.44 -2.85
C ALA A 87 34.74 33.14 -4.22
N ASP A 88 35.42 32.55 -5.21
CA ASP A 88 35.48 33.05 -6.59
C ASP A 88 34.32 32.48 -7.44
N GLY A 89 33.48 31.62 -6.87
CA GLY A 89 32.34 30.99 -7.52
C GLY A 89 32.71 29.77 -8.36
N LEU A 90 33.91 29.21 -8.17
CA LEU A 90 34.36 28.01 -8.86
C LEU A 90 33.95 26.76 -8.08
N PRO A 91 33.61 25.65 -8.77
CA PRO A 91 33.34 24.39 -8.10
C PRO A 91 34.54 23.96 -7.26
N ARG A 92 34.28 23.61 -6.00
CA ARG A 92 35.27 23.09 -5.07
C ARG A 92 35.53 21.59 -5.27
#